data_AF-A0A918R1S5-F1
#
_entry.id   AF-A0A918R1S5-F1
#
_cell.length_a   1.000
_cell.length_b   1.000
_cell.length_c   1.000
_cell.angle_alpha   90.00
_cell.angle_beta   90.00
_cell.angle_gamma   90.00
#
_symmetry.space_group_name_H-M   'P 1'
#
loop_
_entity.id
_entity.type
_entity.pdbx_description
1 polymer ?
#
loop_
_entity_poly.entity_id
_entity_poly.type
_entity_poly.pdbx_seq_one_letter_code
_entity_poly.pdbx_strand_id
1 'polypeptide(L)'
;MQHPSSRGATDFEIRKDRTKPQGRKKLTREREAYSRLMRQGVSNREACRIVGIDERTGQKWRNGRHAYGNRKALPPINAMTAPSGPSRYLCEADRIHLADRLREKATVRAIAAELGRSPSTISREIGRNRHPGSGAYRPHAAQARADA
;
A
#
# COMPACT_ATOMS: atom_id res chain seq x y z
N MET A 1 -8.72 -34.07 -14.05
CA MET A 1 -8.09 -32.74 -14.13
C MET A 1 -7.69 -32.36 -12.70
N GLN A 2 -6.57 -32.84 -12.16
CA GLN A 2 -5.17 -32.59 -12.55
C GLN A 2 -4.74 -31.14 -12.26
N HIS A 3 -4.16 -30.92 -11.08
CA HIS A 3 -3.24 -29.80 -10.84
C HIS A 3 -1.85 -30.38 -10.50
N PRO A 4 -0.77 -29.91 -11.15
CA PRO A 4 0.54 -30.58 -11.12
C PRO A 4 1.42 -30.20 -9.91
N SER A 5 2.54 -30.91 -9.82
CA SER A 5 3.42 -31.04 -8.65
C SER A 5 4.36 -29.86 -8.36
N SER A 6 4.73 -29.76 -7.08
CA SER A 6 6.02 -29.32 -6.51
C SER A 6 6.58 -27.92 -6.80
N ARG A 7 6.89 -27.18 -5.72
CA ARG A 7 8.13 -26.37 -5.57
C ARG A 7 8.34 -25.91 -4.11
N GLY A 8 9.53 -26.17 -3.58
CA GLY A 8 10.09 -25.45 -2.44
C GLY A 8 9.68 -25.94 -1.05
N ALA A 9 10.35 -26.98 -0.55
CA ALA A 9 10.43 -27.21 0.89
C ALA A 9 11.15 -26.03 1.54
N THR A 10 10.41 -25.19 2.27
CA THR A 10 11.00 -24.20 3.18
C THR A 10 11.02 -24.82 4.56
N ASP A 11 12.21 -25.24 4.98
CA ASP A 11 12.43 -25.84 6.30
C ASP A 11 12.16 -24.78 7.37
N PHE A 12 11.03 -24.92 8.05
CA PHE A 12 10.57 -24.01 9.10
C PHE A 12 10.29 -24.84 10.35
N GLU A 13 11.35 -25.14 11.10
CA GLU A 13 11.28 -26.02 12.26
C GLU A 13 10.19 -25.59 13.27
N ILE A 14 9.19 -26.46 13.43
CA ILE A 14 8.17 -26.32 14.46
C ILE A 14 8.85 -26.53 15.82
N ARG A 15 8.69 -25.56 16.74
CA ARG A 15 9.31 -25.62 18.07
C ARG A 15 8.97 -26.92 18.79
N LYS A 16 10.01 -27.69 19.15
CA LYS A 16 9.91 -29.01 19.78
C LYS A 16 9.33 -28.98 21.19
N ASP A 17 9.49 -27.87 21.92
CA ASP A 17 8.95 -27.70 23.28
C ASP A 17 7.81 -26.68 23.32
N ARG A 18 6.64 -27.13 23.82
CA ARG A 18 5.42 -26.35 24.05
C ARG A 18 5.06 -26.20 25.53
N THR A 19 5.85 -26.77 26.44
CA THR A 19 5.50 -26.91 27.88
C THR A 19 5.66 -25.62 28.68
N LYS A 20 6.50 -24.68 28.24
CA LYS A 20 6.71 -23.40 28.93
C LYS A 20 5.77 -22.31 28.42
N PRO A 21 4.94 -21.68 29.28
CA PRO A 21 4.12 -20.54 28.88
C PRO A 21 5.01 -19.33 28.58
N GLN A 22 5.35 -19.13 27.31
CA GLN A 22 6.00 -17.89 26.90
C GLN A 22 5.00 -16.73 27.05
N GLY A 23 5.38 -15.74 27.85
CA GLY A 23 4.68 -14.46 27.91
C GLY A 23 4.55 -13.81 26.52
N ARG A 24 3.71 -12.78 26.40
CA ARG A 24 3.26 -12.17 25.14
C ARG A 24 4.41 -11.66 24.23
N LYS A 25 5.01 -12.55 23.46
CA LYS A 25 5.98 -12.21 22.40
C LYS A 25 5.26 -11.62 21.19
N LYS A 26 5.85 -10.60 20.58
CA LYS A 26 5.36 -10.02 19.32
C LYS A 26 5.79 -10.93 18.17
N LEU A 27 4.82 -11.56 17.52
CA LEU A 27 4.99 -12.45 16.35
C LEU A 27 5.30 -11.65 15.07
N THR A 28 6.35 -10.82 15.07
CA THR A 28 6.62 -9.89 13.96
C THR A 28 7.09 -10.63 12.71
N ARG A 29 8.08 -11.52 12.85
CA ARG A 29 8.65 -12.32 11.75
C ARG A 29 7.61 -13.27 11.16
N GLU A 30 6.82 -13.89 12.04
CA GLU A 30 5.71 -14.77 11.65
C GLU A 30 4.62 -13.99 10.89
N ARG A 31 4.34 -12.74 11.28
CA ARG A 31 3.39 -11.85 10.59
C ARG A 31 3.86 -11.43 9.20
N GLU A 32 5.15 -11.19 9.03
CA GLU A 32 5.76 -10.91 7.72
C GLU A 32 5.72 -12.14 6.79
N ALA A 33 6.08 -13.32 7.31
CA ALA A 33 6.00 -14.57 6.58
C ALA A 33 4.55 -14.88 6.14
N TYR A 34 3.58 -14.72 7.05
CA TYR A 34 2.16 -14.86 6.74
C TYR A 34 1.71 -13.85 5.67
N SER A 35 2.09 -12.57 5.78
CA SER A 35 1.79 -11.53 4.78
C SER A 35 2.37 -11.87 3.39
N ARG A 36 3.56 -12.48 3.32
CA ARG A 36 4.16 -12.93 2.07
C ARG A 36 3.34 -14.06 1.43
N LEU A 37 2.97 -15.09 2.20
CA LEU A 37 2.17 -16.23 1.72
C LEU A 37 0.78 -15.77 1.24
N MET A 38 0.12 -14.91 2.01
CA MET A 38 -1.19 -14.37 1.63
C MET A 38 -1.15 -13.53 0.33
N ARG A 39 -0.06 -12.78 0.09
CA ARG A 39 0.16 -12.07 -1.19
C ARG A 39 0.46 -13.00 -2.36
N GLN A 40 0.95 -14.22 -2.10
CA GLN A 40 1.18 -15.27 -3.10
C GLN A 40 -0.11 -16.08 -3.39
N GLY A 41 -1.26 -15.71 -2.81
CA GLY A 41 -2.53 -16.42 -3.00
C GLY A 41 -2.69 -17.69 -2.16
N VAL A 42 -1.76 -17.99 -1.26
CA VAL A 42 -1.80 -19.16 -0.37
C VAL A 42 -3.01 -19.06 0.56
N SER A 43 -3.70 -20.18 0.79
CA SER A 43 -4.90 -20.21 1.64
C SER A 43 -4.58 -19.89 3.11
N ASN A 44 -5.51 -19.28 3.85
CA ASN A 44 -5.27 -18.91 5.26
C ASN A 44 -4.81 -20.11 6.12
N ARG A 45 -5.44 -21.27 5.96
CA ARG A 45 -5.12 -22.50 6.68
C ARG A 45 -3.69 -22.98 6.40
N GLU A 46 -3.29 -22.94 5.14
CA GLU A 46 -1.96 -23.35 4.69
C GLU A 46 -0.89 -22.35 5.11
N ALA A 47 -1.16 -21.05 5.00
CA ALA A 47 -0.29 -20.00 5.52
C ALA A 47 -0.09 -20.11 7.04
N CYS A 48 -1.14 -20.43 7.81
CA CYS A 48 -1.02 -20.69 9.25
C CYS A 48 -0.16 -21.91 9.55
N ARG A 49 -0.33 -23.01 8.79
CA ARG A 49 0.46 -24.24 8.92
C ARG A 49 1.95 -23.99 8.63
N ILE A 50 2.27 -23.31 7.53
CA ILE A 50 3.66 -23.00 7.13
C ILE A 50 4.34 -22.09 8.16
N VAL A 51 3.62 -21.11 8.71
CA VAL A 51 4.16 -20.15 9.69
C VAL A 51 4.17 -20.68 11.13
N GLY A 52 3.50 -21.81 11.40
CA GLY A 52 3.41 -22.41 12.73
C GLY A 52 2.51 -21.65 13.70
N ILE A 53 1.48 -20.97 13.21
CA ILE A 53 0.51 -20.19 14.02
C ILE A 53 -0.88 -20.84 14.03
N ASP A 54 -1.65 -20.51 15.07
CA ASP A 54 -3.07 -20.89 15.17
C ASP A 54 -3.94 -20.20 14.10
N GLU A 55 -4.94 -20.92 13.57
CA GLU A 55 -5.81 -20.43 12.49
C GLU A 55 -6.63 -19.19 12.90
N ARG A 56 -7.02 -19.03 14.18
CA ARG A 56 -7.71 -17.82 14.65
C ARG A 56 -6.77 -16.63 14.70
N THR A 57 -5.47 -16.86 14.91
CA THR A 57 -4.43 -15.81 14.81
C THR A 57 -4.30 -15.34 13.37
N GLY A 58 -4.21 -16.25 12.40
CA GLY A 58 -4.24 -15.93 10.97
C GLY A 58 -5.52 -15.20 10.56
N GLN A 59 -6.70 -15.68 10.96
CA GLN A 59 -7.98 -15.05 10.62
C GLN A 59 -8.08 -13.61 11.17
N LYS A 60 -7.61 -13.38 12.40
CA LYS A 60 -7.52 -12.05 13.03
C LYS A 60 -6.50 -11.13 12.34
N TRP A 61 -5.45 -11.69 11.76
CA TRP A 61 -4.49 -10.95 10.94
C TRP A 61 -5.06 -10.62 9.56
N ARG A 62 -5.75 -11.57 8.92
CA ARG A 62 -6.39 -11.41 7.60
C ARG A 62 -7.49 -10.38 7.59
N ASN A 63 -8.38 -10.43 8.60
CA ASN A 63 -9.59 -9.61 8.66
C ASN A 63 -9.42 -8.36 9.52
N GLY A 64 -8.35 -8.28 10.31
CA GLY A 64 -8.14 -7.21 11.28
C GLY A 64 -9.11 -7.30 12.45
N ARG A 65 -9.43 -6.13 13.02
CA ARG A 65 -10.36 -5.97 14.14
C ARG A 65 -10.94 -4.55 14.10
N HIS A 66 -12.27 -4.41 14.13
CA HIS A 66 -12.91 -3.12 14.36
C HIS A 66 -12.60 -2.57 15.76
N ALA A 67 -12.68 -1.25 15.95
CA ALA A 67 -12.57 -0.67 17.29
C ALA A 67 -13.78 -1.08 18.14
N TYR A 68 -13.57 -1.41 19.42
CA TYR A 68 -14.66 -1.64 20.37
C TYR A 68 -14.24 -1.33 21.81
N GLY A 69 -15.05 -0.54 22.53
CA GLY A 69 -14.65 0.05 23.81
C GLY A 69 -13.28 0.75 23.70
N ASN A 70 -12.43 0.59 24.71
CA ASN A 70 -11.07 1.16 24.71
C ASN A 70 -10.04 0.37 23.86
N ARG A 71 -10.47 -0.36 22.82
CA ARG A 71 -9.63 -1.30 22.07
C ARG A 71 -9.51 -0.84 20.63
N LYS A 72 -8.38 -0.20 20.30
CA LYS A 72 -8.08 0.37 18.97
C LYS A 72 -8.26 -0.67 17.86
N ALA A 73 -8.72 -0.21 16.70
CA ALA A 73 -8.82 -1.04 15.50
C ALA A 73 -7.45 -1.59 15.08
N LEU A 74 -7.45 -2.78 14.48
CA LEU A 74 -6.29 -3.35 13.80
C LEU A 74 -6.64 -3.50 12.33
N PRO A 75 -5.91 -2.87 11.39
CA PRO A 75 -6.19 -3.04 9.97
C PRO A 75 -5.92 -4.50 9.53
N PRO A 76 -6.71 -5.03 8.58
CA PRO A 76 -6.41 -6.31 7.96
C PRO A 76 -5.06 -6.27 7.23
N ILE A 77 -4.25 -7.33 7.30
CA ILE A 77 -2.96 -7.41 6.60
C ILE A 77 -3.13 -7.31 5.08
N ASN A 78 -4.24 -7.84 4.57
CA ASN A 78 -4.60 -7.79 3.16
C ASN A 78 -5.53 -6.61 2.83
N ALA A 79 -5.56 -5.57 3.67
CA ALA A 79 -6.01 -4.27 3.22
C ALA A 79 -4.99 -3.76 2.19
N MET A 80 -5.17 -4.18 0.93
CA MET A 80 -4.78 -3.33 -0.20
C MET A 80 -5.39 -1.97 0.14
N THR A 81 -4.55 -0.96 0.35
CA THR A 81 -5.01 0.41 0.54
C THR A 81 -5.91 0.70 -0.64
N ALA A 82 -7.23 0.74 -0.40
CA ALA A 82 -8.18 1.09 -1.44
C ALA A 82 -7.67 2.41 -2.02
N PRO A 83 -7.46 2.52 -3.35
CA PRO A 83 -6.89 3.72 -3.92
C PRO A 83 -7.78 4.86 -3.48
N SER A 84 -7.24 5.72 -2.61
CA SER A 84 -7.99 6.85 -2.08
C SER A 84 -8.43 7.64 -3.30
N GLY A 85 -9.75 7.78 -3.47
CA GLY A 85 -10.31 8.48 -4.61
C GLY A 85 -9.61 9.83 -4.78
N PRO A 86 -9.34 10.27 -6.02
CA PRO A 86 -8.35 11.31 -6.32
C PRO A 86 -8.50 12.51 -5.36
N SER A 87 -7.51 12.67 -4.48
CA SER A 87 -7.56 13.58 -3.32
C SER A 87 -8.07 14.97 -3.70
N ARG A 88 -8.72 15.71 -2.79
CA ARG A 88 -9.25 17.06 -3.08
C ARG A 88 -8.20 18.02 -3.68
N TYR A 89 -6.92 17.73 -3.44
CA TYR A 89 -5.78 18.40 -4.04
C TYR A 89 -4.92 17.41 -4.83
N LEU A 90 -4.09 17.96 -5.74
CA LEU A 90 -3.00 17.22 -6.35
C LEU A 90 -2.00 16.82 -5.26
N CYS A 91 -1.54 15.58 -5.28
CA CYS A 91 -0.43 15.12 -4.44
C CYS A 91 0.92 15.36 -5.13
N GLU A 92 2.04 15.07 -4.45
CA GLU A 92 3.36 15.22 -5.05
C GLU A 92 3.55 14.34 -6.30
N ALA A 93 3.01 13.11 -6.29
CA ALA A 93 3.06 12.22 -7.46
C ALA A 93 2.28 12.78 -8.66
N ASP A 94 1.07 13.33 -8.43
CA ASP A 94 0.29 14.03 -9.48
C ASP A 94 1.09 15.20 -10.08
N ARG A 95 1.84 15.93 -9.24
CA ARG A 95 2.70 17.05 -9.67
C ARG A 95 3.92 16.60 -10.47
N ILE A 96 4.57 15.51 -10.06
CA ILE A 96 5.71 14.93 -10.81
C ILE A 96 5.24 14.46 -12.18
N HIS A 97 4.14 13.71 -12.26
CA HIS A 97 3.53 13.28 -13.53
C HIS A 97 3.19 14.46 -14.43
N LEU A 98 2.59 15.53 -13.88
CA LEU A 98 2.33 16.77 -14.60
C LEU A 98 3.62 17.42 -15.15
N ALA A 99 4.72 17.41 -14.39
CA ALA A 99 5.99 17.95 -14.84
C ALA A 99 6.58 17.17 -16.03
N ASP A 100 6.53 15.84 -15.99
CA ASP A 100 7.05 14.98 -17.05
C ASP A 100 6.22 15.06 -18.33
N ARG A 101 4.89 15.01 -18.22
CA ARG A 101 4.02 15.17 -19.39
C ARG A 101 4.12 16.56 -20.02
N LEU A 102 4.43 17.61 -19.25
CA LEU A 102 4.75 18.94 -19.81
C LEU A 102 6.08 18.98 -20.56
N ARG A 103 7.11 18.22 -20.13
CA ARG A 103 8.37 18.07 -20.88
C ARG A 103 8.14 17.36 -22.21
N GLU A 104 7.26 16.37 -22.22
CA GLU A 104 6.78 15.65 -23.41
C GLU A 104 5.81 16.47 -24.28
N LYS A 105 5.54 17.73 -23.92
CA LYS A 105 4.64 18.66 -24.62
C LYS A 105 3.17 18.17 -24.71
N ALA A 106 2.75 17.30 -23.80
CA ALA A 106 1.35 16.84 -23.72
C ALA A 106 0.39 18.02 -23.42
N THR A 107 -0.82 17.94 -23.96
CA THR A 107 -1.82 19.01 -23.75
C THR A 107 -2.42 18.95 -22.34
N VAL A 108 -2.83 20.11 -21.81
CA VAL A 108 -3.50 20.21 -20.50
C VAL A 108 -4.72 19.27 -20.39
N ARG A 109 -5.44 19.03 -21.49
CA ARG A 109 -6.59 18.11 -21.52
C ARG A 109 -6.17 16.63 -21.42
N ALA A 110 -5.07 16.24 -22.07
CA ALA A 110 -4.54 14.87 -21.96
C ALA A 110 -4.09 14.57 -20.52
N ILE A 111 -3.27 15.46 -19.94
CA ILE A 111 -2.76 15.30 -18.56
C ILE A 111 -3.91 15.30 -17.54
N ALA A 112 -4.95 16.11 -17.76
CA ALA A 112 -6.14 16.12 -16.93
C ALA A 112 -6.91 14.79 -16.99
N ALA A 113 -7.03 14.17 -18.17
CA ALA A 113 -7.66 12.86 -18.33
C ALA A 113 -6.84 11.75 -17.64
N GLU A 114 -5.51 11.74 -17.82
CA GLU A 114 -4.59 10.79 -17.18
C GLU A 114 -4.66 10.83 -15.66
N LEU A 115 -4.73 12.02 -15.06
CA LEU A 115 -4.81 12.21 -13.60
C LEU A 115 -6.25 12.15 -13.05
N GLY A 116 -7.28 11.95 -13.90
CA GLY A 116 -8.68 11.98 -13.48
C GLY A 116 -9.14 13.34 -12.92
N ARG A 117 -8.60 14.45 -13.43
CA ARG A 117 -8.83 15.82 -12.93
C ARG A 117 -9.55 16.70 -13.95
N SER A 118 -10.08 17.84 -13.50
CA SER A 118 -10.57 18.86 -14.44
C SER A 118 -9.39 19.56 -15.14
N PRO A 119 -9.49 19.88 -16.46
CA PRO A 119 -8.47 20.70 -17.13
C PRO A 119 -8.23 22.06 -16.47
N SER A 120 -9.25 22.61 -15.79
CA SER A 120 -9.14 23.86 -15.04
C SER A 120 -8.29 23.73 -13.76
N THR A 121 -8.22 22.53 -13.18
CA THR A 121 -7.35 22.23 -12.03
C THR A 121 -5.89 22.25 -12.48
N ILE A 122 -5.58 21.52 -13.57
CA ILE A 122 -4.24 21.43 -14.13
C ILE A 122 -3.75 22.79 -14.64
N SER A 123 -4.57 23.53 -15.39
CA SER A 123 -4.22 24.89 -15.86
C SER A 123 -3.87 25.84 -14.70
N ARG A 124 -4.68 25.85 -13.63
CA ARG A 124 -4.43 26.68 -12.44
C ARG A 124 -3.20 26.25 -11.64
N GLU A 125 -2.91 24.95 -11.57
CA GLU A 125 -1.70 24.43 -10.93
C GLU A 125 -0.43 24.88 -11.69
N ILE A 126 -0.44 24.75 -13.03
CA ILE A 126 0.67 25.20 -13.89
C ILE A 126 0.88 26.70 -13.71
N GLY A 127 -0.17 27.51 -13.86
CA GLY A 127 -0.07 28.97 -13.81
C GLY A 127 0.54 29.51 -12.52
N ARG A 128 0.22 28.91 -11.36
CA ARG A 128 0.72 29.35 -10.05
C ARG A 128 2.15 28.91 -9.73
N ASN A 129 2.63 27.83 -10.36
CA ASN A 129 3.88 27.16 -9.99
C ASN A 129 4.89 27.05 -11.15
N ARG A 130 4.75 27.92 -12.16
CA ARG A 130 5.81 28.19 -13.14
C ARG A 130 6.94 29.03 -12.53
N HIS A 131 8.16 28.73 -12.92
CA HIS A 131 9.33 29.53 -12.59
C HIS A 131 9.28 30.88 -13.35
N PRO A 132 9.44 32.05 -12.68
CA PRO A 132 9.31 33.36 -13.33
C PRO A 132 10.22 33.60 -14.54
N GLY A 133 11.49 33.18 -14.45
CA GLY A 133 12.45 33.28 -15.57
C GLY A 133 12.26 32.22 -16.65
N SER A 134 12.62 30.96 -16.35
CA SER A 134 12.61 29.86 -17.34
C SER A 134 11.22 29.36 -17.77
N GLY A 135 10.12 29.79 -17.16
CA GLY A 135 8.76 29.31 -17.45
C GLY A 135 8.50 27.83 -17.11
N ALA A 136 9.51 27.11 -16.58
CA ALA A 136 9.41 25.68 -16.25
C ALA A 136 8.51 25.43 -15.04
N TYR A 137 7.69 24.38 -15.09
CA TYR A 137 6.88 23.94 -13.96
C TYR A 137 7.76 23.23 -12.90
N ARG A 138 7.56 23.55 -11.61
CA ARG A 138 8.40 23.06 -10.50
C ARG A 138 7.59 22.21 -9.50
N PRO A 139 7.56 20.86 -9.64
CA PRO A 139 6.67 20.01 -8.84
C PRO A 139 6.95 20.07 -7.33
N HIS A 140 8.21 19.92 -6.90
CA HIS A 140 8.55 19.98 -5.46
C HIS A 140 8.34 21.37 -4.85
N ALA A 141 8.51 22.45 -5.63
CA ALA A 141 8.22 23.80 -5.14
C ALA A 141 6.71 24.07 -5.03
N ALA A 142 5.91 23.47 -5.92
CA ALA A 142 4.45 23.46 -5.83
C ALA A 142 3.96 22.66 -4.62
N GLN A 143 4.60 21.52 -4.33
CA GLN A 143 4.32 20.71 -3.15
C GLN A 143 4.67 21.46 -1.85
N ALA A 144 5.90 21.97 -1.72
CA ALA A 144 6.32 22.75 -0.56
C ALA A 144 5.47 24.00 -0.30
N ARG A 145 4.88 24.62 -1.34
CA ARG A 145 3.91 25.71 -1.21
C ARG A 145 2.51 25.24 -0.82
N ALA A 146 2.14 23.99 -1.10
CA ALA A 146 0.85 23.42 -0.71
C ALA A 146 0.85 22.85 0.72
N ASP A 147 2.03 22.56 1.26
CA ASP A 147 2.25 22.08 2.64
C ASP A 147 2.54 23.20 3.66
N ALA A 148 2.63 24.46 3.18
CA ALA A 148 2.89 25.67 3.98
C ALA A 148 1.59 26.47 4.25
#